data_AF-A0A3D1GCH0-F1
#
_entry.id   AF-A0A3D1GCH0-F1
#
_cell.length_a   1.000
_cell.length_b   1.000
_cell.length_c   1.000
_cell.angle_alpha   90.00
_cell.angle_beta   90.00
_cell.angle_gamma   90.00
#
_symmetry.space_group_name_H-M   'P 1'
#
loop_
_entity.id
_entity.type
_entity.pdbx_description
1 polymer ?
#
loop_
_entity_poly.entity_id
_entity_poly.type
_entity_poly.pdbx_seq_one_letter_code
_entity_poly.pdbx_strand_id
1 'polypeptide(L)'
;MCGIIGYIGKKQAKEVVIQGLKRLEYRGYDSAGVAFINGGLNVKKCKGKVSSLESLLHESENGHIGIGHTRWATHGEPNDINSHPHTSSNGKLAVVHNGIIENYNSLKKK
;
A
#
# COMPACT_ATOMS: atom_id res chain seq x y z
N MET A 1 -10.00 9.63 -5.38
CA MET A 1 -8.93 9.46 -6.39
C MET A 1 -7.73 8.60 -5.96
N CYS A 2 -7.53 8.02 -4.78
CA CYS A 2 -6.31 7.25 -4.42
C CYS A 2 -4.95 8.00 -4.52
N GLY A 3 -3.95 7.52 -3.80
CA GLY A 3 -2.60 8.08 -3.75
C GLY A 3 -1.54 6.97 -3.79
N ILE A 4 -0.45 7.21 -4.51
CA ILE A 4 0.72 6.31 -4.55
C ILE A 4 1.94 7.09 -4.10
N ILE A 5 2.79 6.45 -3.29
CA ILE A 5 4.14 6.90 -3.00
C ILE A 5 5.13 5.74 -3.13
N GLY A 6 6.33 6.04 -3.62
CA GLY A 6 7.48 5.14 -3.56
C GLY A 6 8.70 5.90 -3.06
N TYR A 7 9.57 5.20 -2.34
CA TYR A 7 10.83 5.74 -1.82
C TYR A 7 11.95 4.72 -1.96
N ILE A 8 13.09 5.19 -2.45
CA ILE A 8 14.37 4.49 -2.43
C ILE A 8 15.43 5.52 -1.99
N GLY A 9 16.14 5.26 -0.90
CA GLY A 9 17.19 6.17 -0.45
C GLY A 9 17.74 5.90 0.93
N LYS A 10 18.56 6.82 1.44
CA LYS A 10 19.34 6.65 2.68
C LYS A 10 18.51 6.79 3.97
N LYS A 11 17.33 7.39 3.93
CA LYS A 11 16.45 7.53 5.11
C LYS A 11 15.71 6.22 5.37
N GLN A 12 15.07 6.12 6.53
CA GLN A 12 14.10 5.07 6.78
C GLN A 12 12.87 5.28 5.91
N ALA A 13 12.59 4.32 5.03
CA ALA A 13 11.46 4.34 4.11
C ALA A 13 10.13 4.46 4.86
N LYS A 14 10.02 3.84 6.05
CA LYS A 14 8.85 3.92 6.93
C LYS A 14 8.39 5.35 7.15
N GLU A 15 9.29 6.22 7.59
CA GLU A 15 8.98 7.63 7.87
C GLU A 15 8.59 8.39 6.61
N VAL A 16 9.37 8.24 5.53
CA VAL A 16 9.14 8.99 4.29
C VAL A 16 7.81 8.59 3.65
N VAL A 17 7.53 7.29 3.58
CA VAL A 17 6.31 6.73 3.00
C VAL A 17 5.08 7.14 3.81
N ILE A 18 5.11 7.02 5.14
CA ILE A 18 3.96 7.40 5.98
C ILE A 18 3.66 8.89 5.90
N GLN A 19 4.67 9.75 5.94
CA GLN A 19 4.46 11.19 5.78
C GLN A 19 3.91 11.55 4.39
N GLY A 20 4.36 10.86 3.35
CA GLY A 20 3.79 11.02 2.02
C GLY A 20 2.36 10.54 1.92
N LEU A 21 2.01 9.41 2.55
CA LEU A 21 0.63 8.94 2.61
C LEU A 21 -0.29 9.92 3.33
N LYS A 22 0.14 10.51 4.44
CA LYS A 22 -0.61 11.58 5.14
C LYS A 22 -0.91 12.76 4.21
N ARG A 23 0.05 13.16 3.37
CA ARG A 23 -0.16 14.22 2.36
C ARG A 23 -1.08 13.81 1.22
N LEU A 24 -1.24 12.51 0.95
CA LEU A 24 -2.09 11.96 -0.11
C LEU A 24 -3.46 11.50 0.39
N GLU A 25 -3.73 11.56 1.70
CA GLU A 25 -4.97 11.05 2.30
C GLU A 25 -6.22 11.77 1.78
N TYR A 26 -6.10 13.05 1.39
CA TYR A 26 -7.21 13.77 0.75
C TYR A 26 -7.68 13.12 -0.57
N ARG A 27 -6.84 12.28 -1.21
CA ARG A 27 -7.20 11.55 -2.43
C ARG A 27 -7.94 10.25 -2.14
N GLY A 28 -7.80 9.66 -0.97
CA GLY A 28 -8.43 8.38 -0.60
C GLY A 28 -8.18 8.05 0.87
N TYR A 29 -9.22 7.58 1.56
CA TYR A 29 -9.21 7.37 3.00
C TYR A 29 -10.02 6.15 3.45
N ASP A 30 -10.49 5.32 2.50
CA ASP A 30 -11.25 4.11 2.81
C ASP A 30 -10.34 3.00 3.34
N SER A 31 -9.09 2.97 2.87
CA SER A 31 -8.04 2.11 3.38
C SER A 31 -6.64 2.59 2.98
N ALA A 32 -5.61 2.07 3.66
CA ALA A 32 -4.22 2.38 3.37
C ALA A 32 -3.33 1.13 3.54
N GLY A 33 -2.18 1.14 2.88
CA GLY A 33 -1.17 0.11 3.08
C GLY A 33 0.21 0.50 2.59
N VAL A 34 1.20 -0.26 3.04
CA VAL A 34 2.62 -0.08 2.76
C VAL A 34 3.31 -1.42 2.53
N ALA A 35 4.39 -1.38 1.77
CA ALA A 35 5.35 -2.47 1.71
C ALA A 35 6.77 -1.93 1.83
N PHE A 36 7.62 -2.62 2.58
CA PHE A 36 9.03 -2.29 2.78
C PHE A 36 9.92 -3.50 2.49
N ILE A 37 11.15 -3.23 2.04
CA ILE A 37 12.17 -4.26 1.84
C ILE A 37 13.19 -4.17 2.98
N ASN A 38 13.28 -5.24 3.77
CA ASN A 38 14.25 -5.42 4.85
C ASN A 38 14.44 -6.91 5.16
N GLY A 39 15.49 -7.52 4.61
CA GLY A 39 15.68 -8.98 4.66
C GLY A 39 14.61 -9.81 3.92
N GLY A 40 13.53 -9.17 3.48
CA GLY A 40 12.38 -9.74 2.80
C GLY A 40 11.33 -8.65 2.51
N LEU A 41 10.24 -9.03 1.84
CA LEU A 41 9.13 -8.15 1.54
C LEU A 41 8.12 -8.17 2.70
N ASN A 42 7.96 -7.05 3.39
CA ASN A 42 7.02 -6.90 4.50
C ASN A 42 5.86 -6.02 4.08
N VAL A 43 4.62 -6.52 4.19
CA VAL A 43 3.41 -5.81 3.77
C VAL A 43 2.49 -5.61 4.97
N LYS A 44 2.02 -4.36 5.15
CA LYS A 44 1.02 -3.99 6.16
C LYS A 44 -0.06 -3.16 5.52
N LYS A 45 -1.31 -3.47 5.84
CA LYS A 45 -2.47 -2.82 5.24
C LYS A 45 -3.64 -2.86 6.21
N CYS A 46 -4.46 -1.82 6.20
CA CYS A 46 -5.64 -1.76 7.04
C CYS A 46 -6.75 -0.95 6.37
N LYS A 47 -8.00 -1.30 6.67
CA LYS A 47 -9.15 -0.42 6.48
C LYS A 47 -8.97 0.88 7.26
N GLY A 48 -9.47 1.98 6.69
CA GLY A 48 -9.47 3.30 7.31
C GLY A 48 -8.27 4.16 6.94
N LYS A 49 -7.97 5.10 7.84
CA LYS A 49 -7.03 6.20 7.62
C LYS A 49 -5.57 5.76 7.76
N VAL A 50 -4.66 6.59 7.26
CA VAL A 50 -3.21 6.39 7.38
C VAL A 50 -2.77 6.33 8.85
N SER A 51 -3.47 7.03 9.76
CA SER A 51 -3.19 6.95 11.20
C SER A 51 -3.40 5.53 11.76
N SER A 52 -4.43 4.82 11.30
CA SER A 52 -4.67 3.42 11.70
C SER A 52 -3.55 2.51 11.21
N LEU A 53 -3.05 2.75 9.99
CA LEU A 53 -1.92 2.01 9.45
C LEU A 53 -0.64 2.27 10.23
N GLU A 54 -0.38 3.53 10.57
CA GLU A 54 0.81 3.94 11.34
C GLU A 54 0.86 3.24 12.71
N SER A 55 -0.30 3.06 13.37
CA SER A 55 -0.39 2.31 14.64
C SER A 55 -0.09 0.81 14.52
N LEU A 56 -0.12 0.23 13.32
CA LEU A 56 0.17 -1.19 13.07
C LEU A 56 1.65 -1.46 12.72
N LEU A 57 2.46 -0.41 12.55
CA LEU A 57 3.86 -0.54 12.16
C LEU A 57 4.78 -0.63 13.37
N HIS A 58 5.81 -1.47 13.26
CA HIS A 58 6.85 -1.65 14.26
C HIS A 58 8.23 -1.37 13.65
N GLU A 59 9.30 -1.69 14.39
CA GLU A 59 10.68 -1.52 13.93
C GLU A 59 11.08 -2.56 12.86
N SER A 60 10.38 -3.70 12.79
CA SER A 60 10.56 -4.71 11.75
C SER A 60 10.35 -4.18 10.33
N GLU A 61 9.52 -3.16 10.18
CA GLU A 61 9.17 -2.51 8.91
C GLU A 61 10.13 -1.38 8.51
N ASN A 62 11.24 -1.19 9.23
CA ASN A 62 12.32 -0.30 8.80
C ASN A 62 13.01 -0.85 7.55
N GLY A 63 13.66 0.02 6.78
CA GLY A 63 14.29 -0.32 5.51
C GLY A 63 14.54 0.92 4.66
N HIS A 64 15.24 0.77 3.54
CA HIS A 64 15.61 1.88 2.66
C HIS A 64 14.79 1.97 1.37
N ILE A 65 13.89 1.00 1.17
CA ILE A 65 13.01 0.89 0.01
C ILE A 65 11.60 0.62 0.49
N GLY A 66 10.63 1.38 -0.01
CA GLY A 66 9.23 1.14 0.30
C GLY A 66 8.26 1.81 -0.66
N ILE A 67 7.05 1.28 -0.68
CA ILE A 67 5.91 1.84 -1.40
C ILE A 67 4.71 1.96 -0.46
N GLY A 68 3.81 2.89 -0.76
CA GLY A 68 2.58 3.09 -0.02
C GLY A 68 1.41 3.44 -0.94
N HIS A 69 0.21 3.13 -0.47
CA HIS A 69 -1.04 3.45 -1.15
C HIS A 69 -2.11 3.95 -0.18
N THR A 70 -2.84 4.98 -0.62
CA THR A 70 -4.15 5.32 -0.04
C THR A 70 -5.23 5.00 -1.06
N ARG A 71 -6.31 4.36 -0.62
CA ARG A 71 -7.37 3.84 -1.50
C ARG A 71 -8.68 4.60 -1.31
N TRP A 72 -9.31 4.90 -2.44
CA TRP A 72 -10.72 5.23 -2.58
C TRP A 72 -11.40 4.05 -3.25
N ALA A 73 -12.31 3.36 -2.58
CA ALA A 73 -12.88 2.12 -3.07
C ALA A 73 -13.91 2.37 -4.18
N THR A 74 -13.62 1.92 -5.40
CA THR A 74 -14.58 1.90 -6.52
C THR A 74 -15.11 0.50 -6.83
N HIS A 75 -14.31 -0.54 -6.54
CA HIS A 75 -14.68 -1.95 -6.70
C HIS A 75 -14.34 -2.72 -5.42
N GLY A 76 -15.29 -3.52 -4.93
CA GLY A 76 -15.12 -4.28 -3.69
C GLY A 76 -15.13 -3.41 -2.43
N GLU A 77 -15.53 -4.01 -1.32
CA GLU A 77 -15.63 -3.29 -0.05
C GLU A 77 -14.26 -2.80 0.46
N PRO A 78 -14.22 -1.70 1.23
CA PRO A 78 -13.05 -1.33 2.02
C PRO A 78 -12.76 -2.36 3.11
N ASN A 79 -11.72 -3.16 2.92
CA ASN A 79 -11.19 -4.10 3.90
C ASN A 79 -9.66 -4.27 3.69
N ASP A 80 -9.01 -4.97 4.62
CA ASP A 80 -7.56 -5.17 4.56
C ASP A 80 -7.17 -5.95 3.29
N ILE A 81 -7.92 -6.98 2.92
CA ILE A 81 -7.64 -7.84 1.76
C ILE A 81 -7.62 -7.05 0.44
N ASN A 82 -8.59 -6.16 0.24
CA ASN A 82 -8.75 -5.33 -0.96
C ASN A 82 -7.85 -4.08 -0.94
N SER A 83 -7.19 -3.80 0.18
CA SER A 83 -6.22 -2.72 0.28
C SER A 83 -4.93 -3.07 -0.45
N HIS A 84 -4.35 -2.07 -1.10
CA HIS A 84 -3.02 -2.19 -1.69
C HIS A 84 -1.95 -1.97 -0.61
N PRO A 85 -0.72 -2.48 -0.79
CA PRO A 85 -0.22 -3.23 -1.94
C PRO A 85 -0.83 -4.63 -2.10
N HIS A 86 -1.04 -5.06 -3.35
CA HIS A 86 -1.35 -6.44 -3.69
C HIS A 86 -0.07 -7.23 -3.91
N THR A 87 -0.03 -8.47 -3.43
CA THR A 87 1.14 -9.34 -3.54
C THR A 87 0.98 -10.39 -4.63
N SER A 88 2.09 -10.80 -5.23
CA SER A 88 2.11 -11.99 -6.09
C SER A 88 1.79 -13.26 -5.29
N SER A 89 1.40 -14.32 -5.98
CA SER A 89 1.08 -15.63 -5.38
C SER A 89 2.23 -16.22 -4.55
N ASN A 90 3.48 -15.95 -4.91
CA ASN A 90 4.66 -16.37 -4.17
C ASN A 90 5.15 -15.35 -3.12
N GLY A 91 4.44 -14.23 -2.93
CA GLY A 91 4.76 -13.21 -1.94
C GLY A 91 6.05 -12.42 -2.20
N LYS A 92 6.67 -12.52 -3.38
CA LYS A 92 7.95 -11.86 -3.71
C LYS A 92 7.80 -10.49 -4.35
N LEU A 93 6.60 -10.14 -4.82
CA LEU A 93 6.30 -8.88 -5.48
C LEU A 93 5.13 -8.20 -4.77
N ALA A 94 5.22 -6.89 -4.57
CA ALA A 94 4.11 -6.04 -4.14
C ALA A 94 3.85 -4.94 -5.19
N VAL A 95 2.58 -4.69 -5.50
CA VAL A 95 2.14 -3.72 -6.50
C VAL A 95 1.05 -2.81 -5.94
N VAL A 96 1.17 -1.52 -6.22
CA VAL A 96 0.15 -0.50 -5.96
C VAL A 96 -0.37 0.03 -7.30
N HIS A 97 -1.64 0.43 -7.36
CA HIS A 97 -2.27 0.83 -8.62
C HIS A 97 -3.31 1.93 -8.39
N ASN A 98 -3.28 2.93 -9.27
CA ASN A 98 -4.29 3.97 -9.37
C ASN A 98 -4.85 3.93 -10.79
N GLY A 99 -6.12 3.55 -10.92
CA GLY A 99 -6.78 3.36 -12.21
C GLY A 99 -7.76 2.20 -12.15
N ILE A 100 -8.25 1.78 -13.31
CA ILE A 100 -9.14 0.62 -13.46
C ILE A 100 -8.54 -0.29 -14.53
N ILE A 101 -8.44 -1.58 -14.23
CA ILE A 101 -8.11 -2.61 -15.23
C ILE A 101 -9.44 -3.10 -15.81
N GLU A 102 -9.89 -2.49 -16.90
CA GLU A 102 -11.24 -2.68 -17.44
C GLU A 102 -11.55 -4.13 -17.84
N ASN A 103 -10.53 -4.88 -18.25
CA ASN A 103 -10.64 -6.28 -18.64
C ASN A 103 -10.23 -7.28 -17.55
N TYR A 104 -10.22 -6.88 -16.26
CA TYR A 104 -9.76 -7.75 -15.15
C TYR A 104 -10.51 -9.09 -15.08
N ASN A 105 -11.82 -9.11 -15.38
CA ASN A 105 -12.63 -10.33 -15.38
C ASN A 105 -12.13 -11.36 -16.40
N SER A 106 -11.68 -10.91 -17.56
CA SER A 106 -11.11 -11.78 -18.60
C SER A 106 -9.71 -12.25 -18.21
N LEU A 107 -8.90 -11.37 -17.62
CA LEU A 107 -7.54 -11.71 -17.16
C LEU A 107 -7.57 -12.73 -16.01
N LYS A 108 -8.51 -12.60 -15.07
CA LYS A 108 -8.64 -13.49 -13.90
C LYS A 108 -9.04 -14.93 -14.25
N LYS A 109 -9.67 -15.14 -15.41
CA LYS A 109 -10.12 -16.47 -15.88
C LYS A 109 -9.02 -17.24 -16.63
N LYS A 110 -7.92 -16.59 -16.98
CA LYS A 110 -6.74 -17.25 -17.55
C LYS A 110 -5.86 -17.79 -16.44
#